data_AF-A0A9D8BMJ3-F1
#
_entry.id   AF-A0A9D8BMJ3-F1
#
_cell.length_a   1.000
_cell.length_b   1.000
_cell.length_c   1.000
_cell.angle_alpha   90.00
_cell.angle_beta   90.00
_cell.angle_gamma   90.00
#
_symmetry.space_group_name_H-M   'P 1'
#
loop_
_entity.id
_entity.type
_entity.pdbx_description
1 polymer ?
#
loop_
_entity_poly.entity_id
_entity_poly.type
_entity_poly.pdbx_seq_one_letter_code
_entity_poly.pdbx_strand_id
1 'polypeptide(L)'
;MMRSSVAAAVACLFAGRAVLAQEATRPPIQSVEIKPNRAIYVNGQSFLPIMAWLQNPSNFEIMKSCGMNTATGYAGRSGGQRDVKGYLDLAQKAGLYGVMPFDESLKGHPALLGYIHGDEPDLPSKTSDTMVPRAMPSRTLERYQAIKASDSSRPVFMTLTGNFHPFFKKWSDEQRNNLYPAYIKATDIVGYDIYPIYGWNKPEWIHLVYEATALLTDLSKPRPVYAWIETSKGSRWTGELERQKEVTGEHIRAEVWMAICGGATVIGYFTHIW
;
A
#
# COMPACT_ATOMS: atom_id res chain seq x y z
N MET A 1 27.75 -7.94 -64.51
CA MET A 1 27.79 -7.53 -63.09
C MET A 1 26.61 -8.18 -62.38
N MET A 2 26.85 -9.24 -61.61
CA MET A 2 25.86 -9.79 -60.68
C MET A 2 26.64 -10.25 -59.44
N ARG A 3 26.45 -9.53 -58.34
CA ARG A 3 27.01 -9.86 -57.02
C ARG A 3 26.06 -10.86 -56.37
N SER A 4 26.55 -12.06 -56.06
CA SER A 4 25.85 -13.03 -55.22
C SER A 4 26.30 -12.80 -53.78
N SER A 5 25.36 -12.39 -52.92
CA SER A 5 25.58 -12.19 -51.49
C SER A 5 25.27 -13.48 -50.75
N VAL A 6 26.25 -14.05 -50.06
CA VAL A 6 26.07 -15.17 -49.12
C VAL A 6 25.62 -14.57 -47.77
N ALA A 7 24.40 -14.86 -47.34
CA ALA A 7 23.91 -14.54 -46.01
C ALA A 7 24.20 -15.74 -45.08
N ALA A 8 25.10 -15.55 -44.11
CA ALA A 8 25.34 -16.49 -43.03
C ALA A 8 24.29 -16.29 -41.94
N ALA A 9 23.42 -17.28 -41.73
CA ALA A 9 22.49 -17.31 -40.60
C ALA A 9 23.23 -17.79 -39.35
N VAL A 10 23.45 -16.89 -38.38
CA VAL A 10 23.91 -17.25 -37.04
C VAL A 10 22.69 -17.61 -36.20
N ALA A 11 22.50 -18.90 -35.94
CA ALA A 11 21.49 -19.39 -35.01
C ALA A 11 22.03 -19.27 -33.57
N CYS A 12 21.60 -18.24 -32.84
CA CYS A 12 21.81 -18.15 -31.40
C CYS A 12 20.88 -19.11 -30.67
N LEU A 13 21.40 -20.28 -30.29
CA LEU A 13 20.77 -21.20 -29.34
C LEU A 13 20.78 -20.57 -27.94
N PHE A 14 19.67 -19.95 -27.53
CA PHE A 14 19.43 -19.63 -26.14
C PHE A 14 19.04 -20.90 -25.39
N ALA A 15 20.02 -21.52 -24.71
CA ALA A 15 19.75 -22.55 -23.72
C ALA A 15 19.10 -21.90 -22.49
N GLY A 16 17.77 -21.80 -22.50
CA GLY A 16 16.99 -21.41 -21.34
C GLY A 16 17.15 -22.46 -20.24
N ARG A 17 17.99 -22.19 -19.24
CA ARG A 17 17.92 -22.90 -17.97
C ARG A 17 16.61 -22.50 -17.30
N ALA A 18 15.60 -23.37 -17.38
CA ALA A 18 14.48 -23.34 -16.46
C ALA A 18 15.04 -23.54 -15.05
N VAL A 19 15.23 -22.43 -14.32
CA VAL A 19 15.38 -22.50 -12.87
C VAL A 19 14.02 -22.96 -12.37
N LEU A 20 13.94 -24.23 -11.96
CA LEU A 20 12.84 -24.70 -11.13
C LEU A 20 12.87 -23.81 -9.89
N ALA A 21 11.90 -22.88 -9.80
CA ALA A 21 11.71 -22.04 -8.63
C ALA A 21 11.28 -22.96 -7.49
N GLN A 22 12.25 -23.48 -6.75
CA GLN A 22 12.01 -24.03 -5.45
C GLN A 22 11.42 -22.89 -4.62
N GLU A 23 10.20 -23.07 -4.11
CA GLU A 23 9.47 -22.06 -3.34
C GLU A 23 10.25 -21.72 -2.07
N ALA A 24 11.23 -20.83 -2.19
CA ALA A 24 11.94 -20.32 -1.06
C ALA A 24 11.00 -19.34 -0.35
N THR A 25 10.63 -19.69 0.88
CA THR A 25 10.12 -18.72 1.86
C THR A 25 11.04 -17.49 1.85
N ARG A 26 10.46 -16.29 1.97
CA ARG A 26 11.25 -15.05 1.93
C ARG A 26 12.30 -15.06 3.06
N PRO A 27 13.52 -14.53 2.82
CA PRO A 27 14.54 -14.51 3.85
C PRO A 27 14.06 -13.69 5.06
N PRO A 28 14.42 -14.09 6.29
CA PRO A 28 14.16 -13.30 7.48
C PRO A 28 14.65 -11.85 7.34
N ILE A 29 13.83 -10.88 7.74
CA ILE A 29 14.16 -9.46 7.74
C ILE A 29 15.15 -9.17 8.88
N GLN A 30 16.35 -8.75 8.50
CA GLN A 30 17.41 -8.24 9.36
C GLN A 30 17.39 -6.71 9.40
N SER A 31 17.16 -6.06 8.26
CA SER A 31 17.04 -4.61 8.16
C SER A 31 15.96 -4.16 7.19
N VAL A 32 15.34 -3.02 7.50
CA VAL A 32 14.45 -2.27 6.60
C VAL A 32 14.94 -0.84 6.55
N GLU A 33 15.27 -0.35 5.35
CA GLU A 33 15.84 0.97 5.15
C GLU A 33 15.07 1.75 4.09
N ILE A 34 14.84 3.04 4.33
CA ILE A 34 14.29 3.96 3.33
C ILE A 34 15.45 4.77 2.76
N LYS A 35 15.70 4.64 1.46
CA LYS A 35 16.77 5.37 0.76
C LYS A 35 16.31 6.78 0.37
N PRO A 36 17.24 7.73 0.10
CA PRO A 36 16.89 9.11 -0.28
C PRO A 36 15.99 9.23 -1.52
N ASN A 37 16.03 8.24 -2.41
CA ASN A 37 15.16 8.13 -3.59
C ASN A 37 13.78 7.50 -3.27
N ARG A 38 13.42 7.37 -1.98
CA ARG A 38 12.15 6.80 -1.49
C ARG A 38 11.98 5.29 -1.74
N ALA A 39 13.04 4.61 -2.16
CA ALA A 39 13.03 3.16 -2.30
C ALA A 39 13.14 2.50 -0.93
N ILE A 40 12.37 1.44 -0.72
CA ILE A 40 12.45 0.59 0.48
C ILE A 40 13.44 -0.52 0.19
N TYR A 41 14.37 -0.75 1.11
CA TYR A 41 15.37 -1.81 1.03
C TYR A 41 15.12 -2.78 2.18
N VAL A 42 15.05 -4.06 1.86
CA VAL A 42 14.99 -5.15 2.85
C VAL A 42 16.26 -5.97 2.70
N ASN A 43 17.03 -6.11 3.78
CA ASN A 43 18.32 -6.82 3.79
C ASN A 43 19.29 -6.31 2.69
N GLY A 44 19.33 -4.99 2.49
CA GLY A 44 20.18 -4.37 1.49
C GLY A 44 19.72 -4.51 0.02
N GLN A 45 18.57 -5.13 -0.24
CA GLN A 45 18.00 -5.25 -1.58
C GLN A 45 16.75 -4.38 -1.73
N SER A 46 16.61 -3.72 -2.89
CA SER A 46 15.39 -2.96 -3.22
C SER A 46 14.17 -3.88 -3.16
N PHE A 47 13.13 -3.43 -2.48
CA PHE A 47 11.89 -4.15 -2.26
C PHE A 47 10.71 -3.22 -2.59
N LEU A 48 9.85 -3.66 -3.50
CA LEU A 48 8.58 -2.99 -3.83
C LEU A 48 7.46 -3.75 -3.12
N PRO A 49 6.90 -3.24 -2.00
CA PRO A 49 5.78 -3.91 -1.36
C PRO A 49 4.54 -3.84 -2.26
N ILE A 50 3.97 -5.02 -2.49
CA ILE A 50 2.70 -5.25 -3.19
C ILE A 50 1.79 -5.90 -2.16
N MET A 51 0.95 -5.07 -1.55
CA MET A 51 0.22 -5.37 -0.32
C MET A 51 -1.20 -5.86 -0.59
N ALA A 52 -1.71 -6.77 0.25
CA ALA A 52 -3.14 -7.05 0.33
C ALA A 52 -3.68 -6.72 1.72
N TRP A 53 -4.79 -5.98 1.75
CA TRP A 53 -5.43 -5.54 2.98
C TRP A 53 -6.24 -6.67 3.64
N LEU A 54 -6.03 -6.90 4.94
CA LEU A 54 -6.86 -7.71 5.85
C LEU A 54 -7.32 -9.08 5.31
N GLN A 55 -6.40 -9.82 4.69
CA GLN A 55 -6.74 -11.12 4.12
C GLN A 55 -6.88 -12.21 5.19
N ASN A 56 -7.76 -13.19 4.93
CA ASN A 56 -7.73 -14.45 5.67
C ASN A 56 -6.47 -15.23 5.25
N PRO A 57 -5.73 -15.88 6.17
CA PRO A 57 -4.58 -16.71 5.82
C PRO A 57 -4.86 -17.80 4.78
N SER A 58 -6.12 -18.26 4.64
CA SER A 58 -6.52 -19.16 3.54
C SER A 58 -6.27 -18.56 2.15
N ASN A 59 -6.17 -17.23 2.04
CA ASN A 59 -5.94 -16.52 0.80
C ASN A 59 -4.45 -16.22 0.54
N PHE A 60 -3.53 -16.55 1.45
CA PHE A 60 -2.11 -16.18 1.27
C PHE A 60 -1.47 -16.86 0.06
N GLU A 61 -1.84 -18.10 -0.23
CA GLU A 61 -1.33 -18.79 -1.43
C GLU A 61 -1.84 -18.15 -2.72
N ILE A 62 -3.12 -17.76 -2.79
CA ILE A 62 -3.64 -17.07 -3.98
C ILE A 62 -3.04 -15.68 -4.11
N MET A 63 -2.85 -14.93 -3.01
CA MET A 63 -2.14 -13.65 -3.02
C MET A 63 -0.74 -13.79 -3.62
N LYS A 64 0.03 -14.77 -3.16
CA LYS A 64 1.38 -15.07 -3.65
C LYS A 64 1.35 -15.44 -5.13
N SER A 65 0.38 -16.25 -5.56
CA SER A 65 0.21 -16.62 -6.98
C SER A 65 -0.09 -15.43 -7.89
N CYS A 66 -0.72 -14.38 -7.34
CA CYS A 66 -0.97 -13.10 -8.01
C CYS A 66 0.23 -12.13 -7.94
N GLY A 67 1.37 -12.56 -7.39
CA GLY A 67 2.58 -11.74 -7.27
C GLY A 67 2.59 -10.76 -6.09
N MET A 68 1.58 -10.78 -5.21
CA MET A 68 1.61 -10.02 -3.97
C MET A 68 2.68 -10.59 -3.03
N ASN A 69 3.29 -9.72 -2.23
CA ASN A 69 4.45 -10.09 -1.42
C ASN A 69 4.33 -9.67 0.05
N THR A 70 3.27 -8.95 0.40
CA THR A 70 3.07 -8.39 1.74
C THR A 70 1.61 -8.54 2.16
N ALA A 71 1.37 -9.13 3.32
CA ALA A 71 0.07 -9.08 4.00
C ALA A 71 0.01 -7.82 4.86
N THR A 72 -1.11 -7.09 4.84
CA THR A 72 -1.20 -5.81 5.55
C THR A 72 -2.45 -5.73 6.43
N GLY A 73 -2.25 -5.27 7.66
CA GLY A 73 -3.28 -5.19 8.68
C GLY A 73 -3.58 -6.55 9.34
N TYR A 74 -4.36 -6.50 10.41
CA TYR A 74 -4.90 -7.67 11.09
C TYR A 74 -6.30 -7.37 11.63
N ALA A 75 -7.30 -8.10 11.14
CA ALA A 75 -8.65 -8.09 11.68
C ALA A 75 -8.71 -9.21 12.72
N GLY A 76 -8.84 -8.85 14.01
CA GLY A 76 -8.79 -9.81 15.12
C GLY A 76 -9.57 -11.09 14.83
N ARG A 77 -8.98 -12.26 15.13
CA ARG A 77 -9.50 -13.60 14.78
C ARG A 77 -9.33 -14.05 13.33
N SER A 78 -8.68 -13.26 12.47
CA SER A 78 -8.35 -13.69 11.11
C SER A 78 -7.56 -15.00 11.10
N GLY A 79 -8.02 -15.98 10.30
CA GLY A 79 -7.42 -17.32 10.25
C GLY A 79 -7.45 -18.09 11.57
N GLY A 80 -8.39 -17.77 12.47
CA GLY A 80 -8.51 -18.39 13.79
C GLY A 80 -7.43 -17.93 14.79
N GLN A 81 -6.59 -16.97 14.44
CA GLN A 81 -5.51 -16.49 15.30
C GLN A 81 -6.04 -15.56 16.39
N ARG A 82 -5.50 -15.67 17.61
CA ARG A 82 -5.96 -14.84 18.74
C ARG A 82 -5.23 -13.51 18.80
N ASP A 83 -4.04 -13.44 18.22
CA ASP A 83 -3.16 -12.29 18.23
C ASP A 83 -2.51 -12.06 16.85
N VAL A 84 -1.89 -10.90 16.70
CA VAL A 84 -1.25 -10.47 15.45
C VAL A 84 0.04 -11.24 15.16
N LYS A 85 0.72 -11.76 16.20
CA LYS A 85 1.96 -12.52 16.02
C LYS A 85 1.67 -13.86 15.34
N GLY A 86 0.68 -14.61 15.79
CA GLY A 86 0.26 -15.86 15.15
C GLY A 86 -0.21 -15.66 13.71
N TYR A 87 -0.87 -14.53 13.43
CA TYR A 87 -1.21 -14.15 12.06
C TYR A 87 0.04 -13.89 11.20
N LEU A 88 1.04 -13.18 11.74
CA LEU A 88 2.30 -12.93 11.04
C LEU A 88 3.16 -14.20 10.87
N ASP A 89 3.11 -15.14 11.81
CA ASP A 89 3.74 -16.47 11.68
C ASP A 89 3.15 -17.22 10.46
N LEU A 90 1.83 -17.14 10.24
CA LEU A 90 1.17 -17.71 9.05
C LEU A 90 1.58 -17.01 7.75
N ALA A 91 1.68 -15.67 7.76
CA ALA A 91 2.14 -14.91 6.60
C ALA A 91 3.58 -15.27 6.24
N GLN A 92 4.46 -15.42 7.24
CA GLN A 92 5.84 -15.88 7.05
C GLN A 92 5.87 -17.28 6.41
N LYS A 93 5.07 -18.22 6.93
CA LYS A 93 5.00 -19.59 6.40
C LYS A 93 4.58 -19.61 4.93
N ALA A 94 3.67 -18.72 4.54
CA ALA A 94 3.26 -18.54 3.14
C ALA A 94 4.28 -17.78 2.28
N GLY A 95 5.42 -17.35 2.84
CA GLY A 95 6.44 -16.59 2.11
C GLY A 95 6.08 -15.13 1.85
N LEU A 96 5.28 -14.53 2.74
CA LEU A 96 4.92 -13.11 2.72
C LEU A 96 5.65 -12.37 3.85
N TYR A 97 5.93 -11.09 3.63
CA TYR A 97 6.19 -10.16 4.73
C TYR A 97 4.89 -9.55 5.25
N GLY A 98 4.96 -8.86 6.38
CA GLY A 98 3.80 -8.25 7.03
C GLY A 98 3.99 -6.78 7.37
N VAL A 99 2.99 -5.96 7.05
CA VAL A 99 2.80 -4.63 7.65
C VAL A 99 1.64 -4.71 8.64
N MET A 100 1.94 -4.66 9.94
CA MET A 100 0.98 -5.06 10.99
C MET A 100 0.64 -3.92 11.96
N PRO A 101 -0.53 -3.94 12.62
CA PRO A 101 -0.76 -3.07 13.77
C PRO A 101 0.35 -3.26 14.81
N PHE A 102 0.72 -2.18 15.50
CA PHE A 102 1.76 -2.26 16.52
C PHE A 102 1.35 -3.17 17.68
N ASP A 103 2.23 -4.10 18.01
CA ASP A 103 2.17 -4.98 19.17
C ASP A 103 3.61 -5.34 19.56
N GLU A 104 3.93 -5.30 20.85
CA GLU A 104 5.31 -5.53 21.33
C GLU A 104 5.82 -6.94 21.03
N SER A 105 4.91 -7.93 20.89
CA SER A 105 5.26 -9.30 20.53
C SER A 105 5.82 -9.47 19.12
N LEU A 106 5.67 -8.44 18.26
CA LEU A 106 6.16 -8.44 16.89
C LEU A 106 7.62 -7.94 16.77
N LYS A 107 8.20 -7.37 17.84
CA LYS A 107 9.57 -6.87 17.80
C LYS A 107 10.55 -8.00 17.44
N GLY A 108 11.38 -7.75 16.44
CA GLY A 108 12.32 -8.75 15.94
C GLY A 108 11.69 -9.92 15.16
N HIS A 109 10.38 -9.89 14.88
CA HIS A 109 9.75 -10.94 14.09
C HIS A 109 10.34 -10.98 12.67
N PRO A 110 10.76 -12.16 12.16
CA PRO A 110 11.51 -12.28 10.91
C PRO A 110 10.73 -11.88 9.65
N ALA A 111 9.40 -11.82 9.71
CA ALA A 111 8.56 -11.37 8.60
C ALA A 111 7.99 -9.94 8.75
N LEU A 112 8.30 -9.23 9.84
CA LEU A 112 7.76 -7.87 10.06
C LEU A 112 8.48 -6.86 9.16
N LEU A 113 7.78 -6.33 8.16
CA LEU A 113 8.26 -5.27 7.27
C LEU A 113 8.05 -3.88 7.87
N GLY A 114 6.94 -3.68 8.58
CA GLY A 114 6.58 -2.38 9.12
C GLY A 114 5.39 -2.46 10.06
N TYR A 115 5.17 -1.37 10.81
CA TYR A 115 3.94 -1.15 11.55
C TYR A 115 2.97 -0.30 10.75
N ILE A 116 1.68 -0.33 11.07
CA ILE A 116 0.69 0.61 10.51
C ILE A 116 -0.10 1.31 11.59
N HIS A 117 -0.39 2.60 11.38
CA HIS A 117 -1.26 3.40 12.21
C HIS A 117 -2.70 2.89 12.22
N GLY A 118 -3.51 3.45 13.14
CA GLY A 118 -4.95 3.41 13.01
C GLY A 118 -5.38 4.10 11.71
N ASP A 119 -6.42 3.55 11.10
CA ASP A 119 -6.86 3.92 9.76
C ASP A 119 -7.32 5.38 9.65
N GLU A 120 -7.02 6.02 8.50
CA GLU A 120 -7.45 7.37 8.08
C GLU A 120 -7.66 8.38 9.22
N PRO A 121 -6.58 8.85 9.90
CA PRO A 121 -6.74 9.79 11.00
C PRO A 121 -7.33 11.14 10.55
N ASP A 122 -7.20 11.48 9.27
CA ASP A 122 -7.76 12.68 8.64
C ASP A 122 -9.22 12.51 8.16
N LEU A 123 -9.84 11.33 8.34
CA LEU A 123 -11.25 11.17 7.98
C LEU A 123 -12.10 12.18 8.78
N PRO A 124 -12.91 13.01 8.13
CA PRO A 124 -13.71 14.00 8.83
C PRO A 124 -14.75 13.36 9.75
N SER A 125 -14.80 13.83 10.99
CA SER A 125 -15.78 13.47 12.01
C SER A 125 -16.55 14.72 12.43
N LYS A 126 -17.86 14.57 12.60
CA LYS A 126 -18.69 15.62 13.19
C LYS A 126 -18.70 15.44 14.71
N THR A 127 -17.84 16.19 15.40
CA THR A 127 -17.99 16.40 16.84
C THR A 127 -18.44 17.86 17.02
N SER A 128 -19.73 18.09 17.24
CA SER A 128 -20.40 19.42 17.25
C SER A 128 -20.54 20.10 15.88
N ASP A 129 -20.78 21.41 15.86
CA ASP A 129 -20.98 22.23 14.64
C ASP A 129 -19.69 22.43 13.82
N THR A 130 -18.54 21.97 14.32
CA THR A 130 -17.24 22.09 13.66
C THR A 130 -16.76 20.75 13.12
N MET A 131 -16.36 20.72 11.85
CA MET A 131 -15.72 19.55 11.24
C MET A 131 -14.29 19.40 11.76
N VAL A 132 -13.97 18.26 12.35
CA VAL A 132 -12.62 17.93 12.84
C VAL A 132 -12.17 16.59 12.29
N PRO A 133 -10.87 16.31 12.16
CA PRO A 133 -10.41 14.99 11.74
C PRO A 133 -10.68 13.93 12.82
N ARG A 134 -10.79 12.66 12.41
CA ARG A 134 -11.02 11.48 13.28
C ARG A 134 -9.99 11.40 14.39
N ALA A 135 -8.74 11.73 14.11
CA ALA A 135 -7.68 11.89 15.10
C ALA A 135 -6.81 13.10 14.77
N MET A 136 -6.63 14.00 15.74
CA MET A 136 -5.77 15.19 15.55
C MET A 136 -4.33 14.79 15.21
N PRO A 137 -3.60 15.61 14.41
CA PRO A 137 -2.20 15.34 14.08
C PRO A 137 -1.30 15.12 15.30
N SER A 138 -1.51 15.88 16.39
CA SER A 138 -0.75 15.73 17.64
C SER A 138 -0.91 14.33 18.25
N ARG A 139 -2.13 13.80 18.32
CA ARG A 139 -2.40 12.44 18.81
C ARG A 139 -1.80 11.36 17.91
N THR A 140 -1.80 11.59 16.60
CA THR A 140 -1.17 10.68 15.63
C THR A 140 0.34 10.67 15.82
N LEU A 141 0.95 11.84 16.03
CA LEU A 141 2.38 11.99 16.32
C LEU A 141 2.79 11.35 17.65
N GLU A 142 2.00 11.52 18.71
CA GLU A 142 2.23 10.86 20.00
C GLU A 142 2.27 9.33 19.85
N ARG A 143 1.32 8.76 19.10
CA ARG A 143 1.29 7.32 18.81
C ARG A 143 2.50 6.87 17.99
N TYR A 144 2.87 7.64 16.96
CA TYR A 144 4.06 7.37 16.16
C TYR A 144 5.32 7.34 17.04
N GLN A 145 5.51 8.36 17.89
CA GLN A 145 6.64 8.45 18.80
C GLN A 145 6.67 7.31 19.80
N ALA A 146 5.52 6.89 20.33
CA ALA A 146 5.42 5.73 21.21
C ALA A 146 5.87 4.43 20.51
N ILE A 147 5.45 4.23 19.25
CA ILE A 147 5.91 3.09 18.44
C ILE A 147 7.44 3.17 18.24
N LYS A 148 7.98 4.32 17.81
CA LYS A 148 9.43 4.46 17.57
C LYS A 148 10.27 4.32 18.83
N ALA A 149 9.77 4.76 19.99
CA ALA A 149 10.43 4.58 21.28
C ALA A 149 10.46 3.10 21.70
N SER A 150 9.45 2.33 21.30
CA SER A 150 9.33 0.91 21.62
C SER A 150 10.09 0.02 20.63
N ASP A 151 9.99 0.31 19.32
CA ASP A 151 10.74 -0.33 18.24
C ASP A 151 10.98 0.67 17.09
N SER A 152 12.22 1.14 16.97
CA SER A 152 12.65 2.02 15.88
C SER A 152 13.16 1.27 14.65
N SER A 153 13.32 -0.06 14.72
CA SER A 153 13.94 -0.90 13.69
C SER A 153 13.05 -1.14 12.47
N ARG A 154 11.78 -0.73 12.54
CA ARG A 154 10.79 -0.86 11.46
C ARG A 154 10.13 0.48 11.14
N PRO A 155 9.78 0.72 9.86
CA PRO A 155 9.03 1.89 9.45
C PRO A 155 7.58 1.81 9.92
N VAL A 156 6.96 2.96 10.15
CA VAL A 156 5.53 3.08 10.47
C VAL A 156 4.77 3.66 9.29
N PHE A 157 3.81 2.91 8.77
CA PHE A 157 2.91 3.26 7.67
C PHE A 157 1.69 4.03 8.19
N MET A 158 1.18 4.96 7.40
CA MET A 158 -0.09 5.65 7.67
C MET A 158 -0.90 5.83 6.40
N THR A 159 -2.19 5.48 6.43
CA THR A 159 -3.14 5.75 5.35
C THR A 159 -3.88 7.04 5.67
N LEU A 160 -3.92 7.97 4.72
CA LEU A 160 -4.78 9.15 4.74
C LEU A 160 -5.97 8.94 3.80
N THR A 161 -7.05 9.67 4.01
CA THR A 161 -8.09 9.78 2.98
C THR A 161 -7.58 10.56 1.77
N GLY A 162 -8.31 10.54 0.65
CA GLY A 162 -8.09 11.46 -0.48
C GLY A 162 -8.24 12.96 -0.17
N ASN A 163 -8.69 13.38 1.03
CA ASN A 163 -9.09 14.76 1.33
C ASN A 163 -7.94 15.79 1.35
N PHE A 164 -6.67 15.36 1.24
CA PHE A 164 -5.54 16.26 1.00
C PHE A 164 -5.61 16.89 -0.40
N HIS A 165 -6.23 16.19 -1.35
CA HIS A 165 -6.36 16.67 -2.71
C HIS A 165 -7.43 17.79 -2.79
N PRO A 166 -7.13 18.95 -3.42
CA PRO A 166 -8.06 20.10 -3.47
C PRO A 166 -9.39 19.77 -4.13
N PHE A 167 -9.40 18.78 -5.02
CA PHE A 167 -10.58 18.31 -5.74
C PHE A 167 -11.77 18.01 -4.82
N PHE A 168 -11.54 17.38 -3.66
CA PHE A 168 -12.62 16.93 -2.78
C PHE A 168 -13.23 18.04 -1.91
N LYS A 169 -12.53 19.19 -1.78
CA LYS A 169 -13.00 20.38 -1.06
C LYS A 169 -13.51 20.10 0.37
N LYS A 170 -13.01 19.04 0.99
CA LYS A 170 -13.48 18.60 2.31
C LYS A 170 -12.93 19.47 3.44
N TRP A 171 -11.75 20.02 3.22
CA TRP A 171 -11.03 20.95 4.07
C TRP A 171 -10.75 22.24 3.28
N SER A 172 -10.76 23.40 3.94
CA SER A 172 -10.28 24.64 3.31
C SER A 172 -8.78 24.55 3.00
N ASP A 173 -8.28 25.42 2.11
CA ASP A 173 -6.86 25.44 1.78
C ASP A 173 -5.97 25.67 3.01
N GLU A 174 -6.39 26.57 3.90
CA GLU A 174 -5.72 26.81 5.18
C GLU A 174 -5.70 25.54 6.04
N GLN A 175 -6.83 24.84 6.17
CA GLN A 175 -6.89 23.59 6.92
C GLN A 175 -5.99 22.52 6.31
N ARG A 176 -5.98 22.34 4.99
CA ARG A 176 -5.12 21.35 4.32
C ARG A 176 -3.65 21.66 4.52
N ASN A 177 -3.26 22.92 4.34
CA ASN A 177 -1.88 23.38 4.50
C ASN A 177 -1.37 23.24 5.95
N ASN A 178 -2.26 23.18 6.94
CA ASN A 178 -1.90 22.93 8.33
C ASN A 178 -1.94 21.43 8.69
N LEU A 179 -2.98 20.70 8.29
CA LEU A 179 -3.22 19.31 8.69
C LEU A 179 -2.21 18.35 8.07
N TYR A 180 -2.04 18.39 6.75
CA TYR A 180 -1.31 17.33 6.05
C TYR A 180 0.20 17.35 6.30
N PRO A 181 0.89 18.51 6.32
CA PRO A 181 2.28 18.55 6.78
C PRO A 181 2.47 18.06 8.22
N ALA A 182 1.47 18.25 9.10
CA ALA A 182 1.52 17.75 10.47
C ALA A 182 1.32 16.23 10.54
N TYR A 183 0.39 15.66 9.78
CA TYR A 183 0.22 14.21 9.67
C TYR A 183 1.46 13.53 9.10
N ILE A 184 2.06 14.08 8.04
CA ILE A 184 3.25 13.52 7.39
C ILE A 184 4.45 13.40 8.36
N LYS A 185 4.53 14.24 9.41
CA LYS A 185 5.55 14.12 10.45
C LYS A 185 5.39 12.88 11.34
N ALA A 186 4.19 12.29 11.38
CA ALA A 186 3.83 11.16 12.21
C ALA A 186 3.93 9.81 11.47
N THR A 187 4.74 9.70 10.43
CA THR A 187 4.90 8.44 9.68
C THR A 187 6.26 8.38 8.97
N ASP A 188 6.72 7.16 8.69
CA ASP A 188 7.88 6.90 7.84
C ASP A 188 7.45 6.69 6.37
N ILE A 189 6.24 6.14 6.14
CA ILE A 189 5.68 5.79 4.83
C ILE A 189 4.21 6.20 4.78
N VAL A 190 3.85 7.12 3.90
CA VAL A 190 2.48 7.67 3.84
C VAL A 190 1.74 7.14 2.62
N GLY A 191 0.46 6.87 2.76
CA GLY A 191 -0.36 6.46 1.63
C GLY A 191 -1.75 7.01 1.72
N TYR A 192 -2.55 6.65 0.74
CA TYR A 192 -3.91 7.13 0.66
C TYR A 192 -4.86 6.17 -0.06
N ASP A 193 -6.15 6.44 0.07
CA ASP A 193 -7.20 5.86 -0.74
C ASP A 193 -7.99 6.92 -1.52
N ILE A 194 -8.04 6.73 -2.84
CA ILE A 194 -9.03 7.33 -3.72
C ILE A 194 -9.46 6.19 -4.62
N TYR A 195 -10.75 5.85 -4.55
CA TYR A 195 -11.35 4.80 -5.37
C TYR A 195 -12.35 5.40 -6.36
N PRO A 196 -11.92 5.88 -7.54
CA PRO A 196 -12.78 6.64 -8.46
C PRO A 196 -14.09 5.93 -8.80
N ILE A 197 -14.01 4.62 -9.02
CA ILE A 197 -15.16 3.78 -9.40
C ILE A 197 -15.89 3.27 -8.16
N TYR A 198 -15.20 2.63 -7.23
CA TYR A 198 -15.85 2.07 -6.04
C TYR A 198 -16.40 3.15 -5.09
N GLY A 199 -15.68 4.25 -4.87
CA GLY A 199 -16.10 5.32 -3.96
C GLY A 199 -17.14 6.27 -4.56
N TRP A 200 -17.14 6.48 -5.88
CA TRP A 200 -17.94 7.53 -6.52
C TRP A 200 -18.71 7.12 -7.77
N ASN A 201 -18.54 5.89 -8.27
CA ASN A 201 -19.11 5.41 -9.54
C ASN A 201 -18.64 6.23 -10.76
N LYS A 202 -17.40 6.72 -10.73
CA LYS A 202 -16.82 7.68 -11.69
C LYS A 202 -15.49 7.19 -12.28
N PRO A 203 -15.50 6.31 -13.30
CA PRO A 203 -14.30 5.96 -14.06
C PRO A 203 -13.65 7.19 -14.71
N GLU A 204 -14.43 8.24 -15.02
CA GLU A 204 -13.88 9.49 -15.53
C GLU A 204 -12.94 10.21 -14.54
N TRP A 205 -12.93 9.82 -13.25
CA TRP A 205 -12.05 10.36 -12.22
C TRP A 205 -10.77 9.54 -12.02
N ILE A 206 -10.50 8.55 -12.87
CA ILE A 206 -9.34 7.64 -12.72
C ILE A 206 -7.99 8.39 -12.67
N HIS A 207 -7.90 9.53 -13.37
CA HIS A 207 -6.73 10.41 -13.37
C HIS A 207 -6.34 10.93 -11.97
N LEU A 208 -7.29 10.99 -11.02
CA LEU A 208 -7.03 11.46 -9.66
C LEU A 208 -6.01 10.58 -8.94
N VAL A 209 -5.84 9.32 -9.33
CA VAL A 209 -4.81 8.44 -8.74
C VAL A 209 -3.41 8.96 -9.07
N TYR A 210 -3.17 9.44 -10.29
CA TYR A 210 -1.88 10.07 -10.64
C TYR A 210 -1.69 11.38 -9.88
N GLU A 211 -2.70 12.27 -9.95
CA GLU A 211 -2.62 13.61 -9.36
C GLU A 211 -2.41 13.57 -7.85
N ALA A 212 -3.16 12.73 -7.14
CA ALA A 212 -3.04 12.55 -5.71
C ALA A 212 -1.71 11.92 -5.31
N THR A 213 -1.23 10.91 -6.06
CA THR A 213 0.08 10.32 -5.77
C THR A 213 1.22 11.32 -5.99
N ALA A 214 1.17 12.11 -7.06
CA ALA A 214 2.17 13.14 -7.34
C ALA A 214 2.17 14.24 -6.27
N LEU A 215 0.98 14.71 -5.88
CA LEU A 215 0.82 15.70 -4.81
C LEU A 215 1.37 15.19 -3.48
N LEU A 216 0.96 13.99 -3.05
CA LEU A 216 1.42 13.42 -1.79
C LEU A 216 2.92 13.10 -1.82
N THR A 217 3.44 12.67 -2.98
CA THR A 217 4.87 12.51 -3.21
C THR A 217 5.62 13.79 -2.95
N ASP A 218 5.15 14.93 -3.46
CA ASP A 218 5.81 16.22 -3.26
C ASP A 218 5.72 16.69 -1.79
N LEU A 219 4.54 16.60 -1.19
CA LEU A 219 4.29 17.00 0.20
C LEU A 219 5.09 16.18 1.21
N SER A 220 5.40 14.92 0.91
CA SER A 220 5.98 13.98 1.88
C SER A 220 7.47 13.74 1.75
N LYS A 221 8.16 14.36 0.77
CA LYS A 221 9.59 14.13 0.51
C LYS A 221 10.43 14.20 1.80
N PRO A 222 11.37 13.25 2.01
CA PRO A 222 11.74 12.13 1.15
C PRO A 222 11.02 10.80 1.50
N ARG A 223 9.78 10.82 2.00
CA ARG A 223 9.08 9.60 2.42
C ARG A 223 8.51 8.80 1.24
N PRO A 224 8.55 7.45 1.27
CA PRO A 224 7.82 6.59 0.35
C PRO A 224 6.32 6.88 0.37
N VAL A 225 5.70 6.74 -0.80
CA VAL A 225 4.25 6.90 -0.97
C VAL A 225 3.62 5.60 -1.45
N TYR A 226 2.42 5.29 -0.94
CA TYR A 226 1.59 4.20 -1.45
C TYR A 226 0.17 4.65 -1.79
N ALA A 227 -0.45 3.91 -2.71
CA ALA A 227 -1.86 4.03 -3.02
C ALA A 227 -2.54 2.69 -2.74
N TRP A 228 -3.70 2.74 -2.10
CA TRP A 228 -4.64 1.62 -2.11
C TRP A 228 -5.44 1.64 -3.41
N ILE A 229 -5.57 0.48 -4.03
CA ILE A 229 -6.34 0.24 -5.25
C ILE A 229 -7.48 -0.73 -4.89
N GLU A 230 -8.71 -0.27 -5.04
CA GLU A 230 -9.90 -1.10 -4.83
C GLU A 230 -10.16 -1.94 -6.08
N THR A 231 -10.46 -3.22 -5.89
CA THR A 231 -10.50 -4.20 -7.01
C THR A 231 -11.89 -4.75 -7.28
N SER A 232 -12.90 -4.25 -6.57
CA SER A 232 -14.28 -4.73 -6.65
C SER A 232 -15.25 -3.57 -6.84
N LYS A 233 -16.50 -3.89 -7.22
CA LYS A 233 -17.66 -3.04 -6.96
C LYS A 233 -18.41 -3.57 -5.73
N GLY A 234 -19.36 -2.81 -5.21
CA GLY A 234 -20.16 -3.19 -4.05
C GLY A 234 -20.31 -2.08 -3.01
N SER A 235 -19.61 -0.96 -3.20
CA SER A 235 -19.60 0.13 -2.23
C SER A 235 -20.99 0.61 -1.83
N ARG A 236 -21.28 0.50 -0.53
CA ARG A 236 -22.45 1.10 0.11
C ARG A 236 -22.63 2.61 -0.13
N TRP A 237 -21.60 3.29 -0.63
CA TRP A 237 -21.62 4.74 -0.88
C TRP A 237 -22.06 5.12 -2.30
N THR A 238 -22.19 4.15 -3.21
CA THR A 238 -22.45 4.39 -4.64
C THR A 238 -23.83 3.94 -5.13
N GLY A 239 -24.74 3.64 -4.19
CA GLY A 239 -26.11 3.21 -4.46
C GLY A 239 -26.23 1.72 -4.77
N GLU A 240 -27.38 1.32 -5.30
CA GLU A 240 -27.72 -0.08 -5.61
C GLU A 240 -26.69 -0.75 -6.54
N LEU A 241 -26.36 -2.03 -6.25
CA LEU A 241 -25.30 -2.79 -6.92
C LEU A 241 -25.47 -2.86 -8.44
N GLU A 242 -26.71 -2.95 -8.92
CA GLU A 242 -27.07 -3.03 -10.34
C GLU A 242 -26.78 -1.74 -11.10
N ARG A 243 -26.63 -0.61 -10.37
CA ARG A 243 -26.32 0.71 -10.93
C ARG A 243 -24.85 1.09 -10.78
N GLN A 244 -24.06 0.28 -10.07
CA GLN A 244 -22.63 0.48 -9.93
C GLN A 244 -21.91 0.02 -11.19
N LYS A 245 -20.98 0.84 -11.68
CA LYS A 245 -20.11 0.52 -12.79
C LYS A 245 -19.12 -0.57 -12.38
N GLU A 246 -18.74 -1.40 -13.33
CA GLU A 246 -17.77 -2.46 -13.12
C GLU A 246 -16.36 -1.91 -12.89
N VAL A 247 -15.63 -2.52 -11.96
CA VAL A 247 -14.19 -2.36 -11.81
C VAL A 247 -13.53 -3.45 -12.65
N THR A 248 -13.01 -3.08 -13.81
CA THR A 248 -12.38 -4.02 -14.75
C THR A 248 -10.88 -4.12 -14.48
N GLY A 249 -10.24 -5.18 -15.00
CA GLY A 249 -8.78 -5.28 -14.96
C GLY A 249 -8.06 -4.13 -15.68
N GLU A 250 -8.72 -3.46 -16.63
CA GLU A 250 -8.16 -2.25 -17.29
C GLU A 250 -8.11 -1.08 -16.32
N HIS A 251 -9.18 -0.84 -15.56
CA HIS A 251 -9.21 0.19 -14.52
C HIS A 251 -8.12 -0.06 -13.47
N ILE A 252 -8.03 -1.28 -12.95
CA ILE A 252 -7.03 -1.65 -11.94
C ILE A 252 -5.61 -1.41 -12.46
N ARG A 253 -5.30 -1.84 -13.70
CA ARG A 253 -3.97 -1.59 -14.30
C ARG A 253 -3.69 -0.10 -14.49
N ALA A 254 -4.69 0.67 -14.92
CA ALA A 254 -4.55 2.11 -15.10
C ALA A 254 -4.25 2.81 -13.76
N GLU A 255 -5.01 2.51 -12.70
CA GLU A 255 -4.79 3.10 -11.38
C GLU A 255 -3.40 2.74 -10.82
N VAL A 256 -2.97 1.48 -10.95
CA VAL A 256 -1.61 1.06 -10.53
C VAL A 256 -0.53 1.83 -11.28
N TRP A 257 -0.62 1.95 -12.61
CA TRP A 257 0.36 2.69 -13.39
C TRP A 257 0.33 4.18 -13.09
N MET A 258 -0.85 4.76 -12.88
CA MET A 258 -1.01 6.15 -12.46
C MET A 258 -0.34 6.40 -11.10
N ALA A 259 -0.50 5.50 -10.14
CA ALA A 259 0.19 5.60 -8.85
C ALA A 259 1.71 5.52 -9.01
N ILE A 260 2.22 4.55 -9.78
CA ILE A 260 3.66 4.40 -10.04
C ILE A 260 4.23 5.65 -10.73
N CYS A 261 3.56 6.16 -11.77
CA CYS A 261 3.98 7.37 -12.49
C CYS A 261 3.90 8.63 -11.62
N GLY A 262 2.94 8.69 -10.70
CA GLY A 262 2.86 9.74 -9.68
C GLY A 262 3.92 9.60 -8.58
N GLY A 263 4.70 8.52 -8.58
CA GLY A 263 5.85 8.33 -7.71
C GLY A 263 5.62 7.41 -6.52
N ALA A 264 4.57 6.57 -6.51
CA ALA A 264 4.42 5.54 -5.49
C ALA A 264 5.58 4.53 -5.58
N THR A 265 6.08 4.11 -4.40
CA THR A 265 7.11 3.06 -4.26
C THR A 265 6.60 1.86 -3.48
N VAL A 266 5.28 1.76 -3.38
CA VAL A 266 4.50 0.73 -2.70
C VAL A 266 3.10 0.74 -3.32
N ILE A 267 2.50 -0.43 -3.55
CA ILE A 267 1.12 -0.55 -4.04
C ILE A 267 0.34 -1.44 -3.08
N GLY A 268 -0.86 -1.04 -2.70
CA GLY A 268 -1.76 -1.85 -1.90
C GLY A 268 -3.06 -2.16 -2.63
N TYR A 269 -3.63 -3.33 -2.37
CA TYR A 269 -4.92 -3.75 -2.92
C TYR A 269 -5.94 -3.98 -1.81
N PHE A 270 -7.11 -3.38 -2.00
CA PHE A 270 -8.34 -3.79 -1.32
C PHE A 270 -9.11 -4.75 -2.23
N THR A 271 -9.43 -5.93 -1.71
CA THR A 271 -10.10 -7.02 -2.45
C THR A 271 -11.41 -7.45 -1.81
N HIS A 272 -11.88 -6.69 -0.83
CA HIS A 272 -13.10 -6.97 -0.10
C HIS A 272 -14.31 -6.42 -0.86
N ILE A 273 -15.48 -6.95 -0.53
CA ILE A 273 -16.78 -6.39 -0.94
C ILE A 273 -17.50 -6.06 0.37
N TRP A 274 -18.01 -4.83 0.50
CA TRP A 274 -18.60 -4.31 1.74
C TRP A 274 -20.06 -3.94 1.58
#